data_AF-A0A8C2U239-F1
#
_entry.id   AF-A0A8C2U239-F1
#
_cell.length_a   1.000
_cell.length_b   1.000
_cell.length_c   1.000
_cell.angle_alpha   90.00
_cell.angle_beta   90.00
_cell.angle_gamma   90.00
#
_symmetry.space_group_name_H-M   'P 1'
#
loop_
_entity.id
_entity.type
_entity.pdbx_description
1 polymer ?
#
loop_
_entity_poly.entity_id
_entity_poly.type
_entity_poly.pdbx_seq_one_letter_code
_entity_poly.pdbx_strand_id
1 'polypeptide(L)'
;LSHVLLLLLLLLGQVPYKTKAGRDVMAASICPACSEPCVEPRLLPCLHSLCTPCLRNLETVGEPNRANTALRALCPLCDAEIALPPGGLGQLVPDYTALGRGGAAGTTGCDLCADGAAAKRCQSCGVRLCLFCCQAHRRQKKTASHVVVELESSRDCSQAGKPFFCPSHPSEELGLFCEQCDQPMCQDCVAERHRQHPYDFTSNAVHRHGDSLRELLRSTQQCMSTLEDVLGQTDSVGNAIRTRAEAVATEINAFARGYVKAIEEHRDRLLKQLEDLKVQKENLLHLQKAQLQQLLLDMRTGVEFTERLLTSGSDLGILVTKGVVTSRLAKLNSAAYSTHPNVDDSIQFSPQERAGQCHGYEVFGAVICKAVDPTKCTLHGEDLRSARQNELTGFTLLCNDTTGERMGRGGEAVMVTITHKDKKDCAVKPTVCDNGDGTYHISYSPEEPGLYAVCVYVKGQHVQGSPFIVMVKSKFRKHRGMFHCCTFCSSGGQKAARCACGGTMPGGYQGCGHGHKGHPGCPHWSCCGQVKRSSECLSGFPSDRSQRSLLRTVEL
;
A
#
# COMPACT_ATOMS: atom_id res chain seq x y z
N LEU A 1 -14.76 4.31 0.87
CA LEU A 1 -14.67 3.42 -0.31
C LEU A 1 -15.90 3.51 -1.24
N SER A 2 -17.13 3.70 -0.75
CA SER A 2 -18.32 3.83 -1.61
C SER A 2 -18.44 5.15 -2.39
N HIS A 3 -17.99 6.28 -1.82
CA HIS A 3 -18.10 7.59 -2.49
C HIS A 3 -17.15 7.80 -3.68
N VAL A 4 -15.97 7.16 -3.66
CA VAL A 4 -14.99 7.25 -4.76
C VAL A 4 -15.41 6.36 -5.94
N LEU A 5 -16.06 5.23 -5.66
CA LEU A 5 -16.63 4.35 -6.67
C LEU A 5 -17.85 4.98 -7.38
N LEU A 6 -18.64 5.78 -6.66
CA LEU A 6 -19.79 6.50 -7.22
C LEU A 6 -19.36 7.66 -8.14
N LEU A 7 -18.25 8.34 -7.82
CA LEU A 7 -17.67 9.38 -8.68
C LEU A 7 -17.00 8.81 -9.94
N LEU A 8 -16.40 7.63 -9.86
CA LEU A 8 -15.85 6.92 -11.04
C LEU A 8 -16.95 6.39 -11.97
N LEU A 9 -18.10 5.97 -11.43
CA LEU A 9 -19.25 5.56 -12.23
C LEU A 9 -19.98 6.73 -12.91
N LEU A 10 -19.90 7.94 -12.33
CA LEU A 10 -20.44 9.16 -12.96
C LEU A 10 -19.53 9.73 -14.07
N LEU A 11 -18.23 9.44 -14.03
CA LEU A 11 -17.27 9.83 -15.08
C LEU A 11 -17.20 8.82 -16.24
N LEU A 12 -17.67 7.59 -16.04
CA LEU A 12 -17.85 6.58 -17.09
C LEU A 12 -19.24 6.66 -17.75
N GLY A 13 -20.04 7.67 -17.40
CA GLY A 13 -21.27 8.04 -18.08
C GLY A 13 -20.96 8.53 -19.49
N GLN A 14 -21.06 7.61 -20.45
CA GLN A 14 -21.07 7.89 -21.88
C GLN A 14 -21.93 9.13 -22.15
N VAL A 15 -21.29 10.22 -22.56
CA VAL A 15 -21.99 11.28 -23.28
C VAL A 15 -22.49 10.63 -24.57
N PRO A 16 -23.82 10.54 -24.80
CA PRO A 16 -24.32 10.05 -26.07
C PRO A 16 -24.07 11.16 -27.08
N TYR A 17 -22.90 11.16 -27.72
CA TYR A 17 -22.75 11.88 -28.97
C TYR A 17 -23.68 11.18 -29.96
N LYS A 18 -24.78 11.84 -30.32
CA LYS A 18 -25.71 11.37 -31.35
C LYS A 18 -24.97 11.26 -32.67
N THR A 19 -24.38 10.09 -32.93
CA THR A 19 -23.92 9.71 -34.26
C THR A 19 -25.13 9.34 -35.11
N LYS A 20 -25.85 10.35 -35.60
CA LYS A 20 -26.71 10.17 -36.78
C LYS A 20 -25.83 10.26 -38.02
N ALA A 21 -25.32 9.12 -38.48
CA ALA A 21 -24.89 8.95 -39.88
C ALA A 21 -24.49 7.48 -40.14
N GLY A 22 -25.43 6.55 -40.01
CA GLY A 22 -25.36 5.28 -40.73
C GLY A 22 -25.82 5.53 -42.16
N ARG A 23 -24.89 5.45 -43.12
CA ARG A 23 -25.16 5.59 -44.56
C ARG A 23 -26.11 4.49 -45.04
N ASP A 24 -27.39 4.81 -45.14
CA ASP A 24 -28.24 4.19 -46.15
C ASP A 24 -28.10 5.01 -47.43
N VAL A 25 -27.46 4.42 -48.43
CA VAL A 25 -27.55 4.88 -49.83
C VAL A 25 -28.94 4.52 -50.34
N MET A 26 -29.97 5.20 -49.83
CA MET A 26 -31.37 5.05 -50.23
C MET A 26 -31.90 6.40 -50.72
N ALA A 27 -32.09 6.45 -52.04
CA ALA A 27 -32.84 7.41 -52.83
C ALA A 27 -32.48 8.91 -52.67
N ALA A 28 -31.79 9.44 -53.69
CA ALA A 28 -31.64 10.89 -53.99
C ALA A 28 -32.98 11.60 -54.31
N SER A 29 -34.07 11.17 -53.70
CA SER A 29 -35.44 11.60 -53.96
C SER A 29 -36.17 12.04 -52.69
N ILE A 30 -35.58 11.84 -51.50
CA ILE A 30 -36.16 12.22 -50.20
C ILE A 30 -35.28 13.28 -49.52
N CYS A 31 -35.89 14.31 -48.97
CA CYS A 31 -35.18 15.37 -48.25
C CYS A 31 -34.78 14.90 -46.83
N PRO A 32 -33.50 14.96 -46.45
CA PRO A 32 -33.03 14.49 -45.13
C PRO A 32 -33.52 15.33 -43.94
N ALA A 33 -34.05 16.55 -44.17
CA ALA A 33 -34.58 17.40 -43.10
C ALA A 33 -36.08 17.17 -42.80
N CYS A 34 -36.90 16.87 -43.82
CA CYS A 34 -38.35 16.67 -43.64
C CYS A 34 -38.82 15.24 -43.95
N SER A 35 -37.93 14.38 -44.46
CA SER A 35 -38.22 13.00 -44.88
C SER A 35 -39.28 12.86 -45.98
N GLU A 36 -39.60 13.94 -46.69
CA GLU A 36 -40.57 13.98 -47.80
C GLU A 36 -39.88 14.00 -49.17
N PRO A 37 -40.59 13.67 -50.28
CA PRO A 37 -40.06 13.77 -51.64
C PRO A 37 -39.50 15.18 -51.92
N CYS A 38 -38.28 15.25 -52.44
CA CYS A 38 -37.57 16.51 -52.53
C CYS A 38 -38.12 17.39 -53.66
N VAL A 39 -38.75 18.50 -53.30
CA VAL A 39 -39.25 19.52 -54.24
C VAL A 39 -38.17 20.59 -54.45
N GLU A 40 -37.67 20.68 -55.68
CA GLU A 40 -36.61 21.62 -56.11
C GLU A 40 -35.41 21.65 -55.13
N PRO A 41 -34.62 20.56 -55.04
CA PRO A 41 -33.48 20.51 -54.14
C PRO A 41 -32.41 21.55 -54.51
N ARG A 42 -31.83 22.22 -53.49
CA ARG A 42 -30.62 23.04 -53.66
C ARG A 42 -29.48 22.48 -52.83
N LEU A 43 -28.27 22.61 -53.37
CA LEU A 43 -27.01 22.18 -52.77
C LEU A 43 -26.43 23.29 -51.89
N LEU A 44 -26.12 22.96 -50.63
CA LEU A 44 -25.39 23.83 -49.72
C LEU A 44 -23.87 23.65 -49.92
N PRO A 45 -23.02 24.66 -49.58
CA PRO A 45 -21.56 24.55 -49.65
C PRO A 45 -20.96 23.39 -48.83
N CYS A 46 -21.66 22.90 -47.81
CA CYS A 46 -21.28 21.70 -47.05
C CYS A 46 -21.65 20.38 -47.77
N LEU A 47 -22.05 20.44 -49.05
CA LEU A 47 -22.45 19.32 -49.91
C LEU A 47 -23.73 18.57 -49.50
N HIS A 48 -24.54 19.16 -48.63
CA HIS A 48 -25.86 18.64 -48.30
C HIS A 48 -26.94 19.26 -49.19
N SER A 49 -27.86 18.43 -49.69
CA SER A 49 -29.01 18.85 -50.50
C SER A 49 -30.28 18.90 -49.66
N LEU A 50 -31.02 20.01 -49.73
CA LEU A 50 -32.28 20.20 -49.01
C LEU A 50 -33.38 20.73 -49.93
N CYS A 51 -34.63 20.43 -49.58
CA CYS A 51 -35.81 20.89 -50.32
C CYS A 51 -35.96 22.41 -50.21
N THR A 52 -36.43 23.09 -51.27
CA THR A 52 -36.61 24.56 -51.23
C THR A 52 -37.51 25.02 -50.06
N PRO A 53 -38.61 24.34 -49.71
CA PRO A 53 -39.39 24.66 -48.49
C PRO A 53 -38.59 24.53 -47.18
N CYS A 54 -37.75 23.50 -47.09
CA CYS A 54 -36.90 23.22 -45.93
C CYS A 54 -35.83 24.30 -45.76
N LEU A 55 -35.28 24.77 -46.89
CA LEU A 55 -34.30 25.84 -46.92
C LEU A 55 -34.88 27.17 -46.46
N ARG A 56 -36.13 27.49 -46.83
CA ARG A 56 -36.82 28.72 -46.38
C ARG A 56 -37.03 28.79 -44.86
N ASN A 57 -37.02 27.64 -44.20
CA ASN A 57 -37.18 27.52 -42.75
C ASN A 57 -35.84 27.44 -42.00
N LEU A 58 -34.69 27.61 -42.69
CA LEU A 58 -33.40 27.66 -42.01
C LEU A 58 -33.28 28.94 -41.19
N GLU A 59 -32.86 28.77 -39.94
CA GLU A 59 -32.54 29.89 -39.06
C GLU A 59 -31.30 30.63 -39.61
N THR A 60 -31.49 31.91 -39.92
CA THR A 60 -30.39 32.79 -40.33
C THR A 60 -29.71 33.36 -39.09
N VAL A 61 -28.37 33.31 -39.07
CA VAL A 61 -27.56 33.82 -37.98
C VAL A 61 -26.95 35.15 -38.42
N GLY A 62 -27.48 36.27 -37.92
CA GLY A 62 -26.95 37.62 -38.18
C GLY A 62 -27.90 38.75 -37.79
N GLU A 63 -27.39 39.79 -37.13
CA GLU A 63 -28.17 40.98 -36.75
C GLU A 63 -28.52 41.85 -37.98
N PRO A 64 -29.76 42.39 -38.09
CA PRO A 64 -30.24 43.10 -39.28
C PRO A 64 -29.78 44.56 -39.34
N ASN A 65 -28.51 44.87 -39.06
CA ASN A 65 -28.01 46.25 -39.07
C ASN A 65 -26.63 46.37 -39.71
N ARG A 66 -26.62 46.42 -41.05
CA ARG A 66 -25.84 47.30 -41.94
C ARG A 66 -25.86 46.70 -43.35
N ALA A 67 -26.15 47.54 -44.34
CA ALA A 67 -26.11 47.17 -45.75
C ALA A 67 -24.70 46.60 -46.07
N ASN A 68 -24.63 45.41 -46.67
CA ASN A 68 -23.45 44.63 -47.08
C ASN A 68 -22.85 43.54 -46.17
N THR A 69 -23.59 42.95 -45.22
CA THR A 69 -23.15 41.69 -44.56
C THR A 69 -23.81 40.47 -45.21
N ALA A 70 -23.01 39.53 -45.73
CA ALA A 70 -23.50 38.28 -46.30
C ALA A 70 -24.30 37.48 -45.27
N LEU A 71 -25.55 37.11 -45.59
CA LEU A 71 -26.40 36.28 -44.72
C LEU A 71 -25.71 34.93 -44.47
N ARG A 72 -25.71 34.47 -43.21
CA ARG A 72 -25.17 33.15 -42.83
C ARG A 72 -26.28 32.27 -42.27
N ALA A 73 -26.19 30.97 -42.53
CA ALA A 73 -27.13 29.95 -42.03
C ALA A 73 -26.37 28.70 -41.58
N LEU A 74 -26.95 27.92 -40.67
CA LEU A 74 -26.38 26.65 -40.23
C LEU A 74 -27.00 25.48 -41.00
N CYS A 75 -26.17 24.52 -41.41
CA CYS A 75 -26.67 23.27 -41.98
C CYS A 75 -27.27 22.39 -40.88
N PRO A 76 -28.53 21.94 -40.96
CA PRO A 76 -29.15 21.11 -39.92
C PRO A 76 -28.60 19.66 -39.86
N LEU A 77 -27.71 19.29 -40.77
CA LEU A 77 -27.16 17.92 -40.87
C LEU A 77 -25.72 17.81 -40.36
N CYS A 78 -24.93 18.89 -40.45
CA CYS A 78 -23.54 18.90 -40.00
C CYS A 78 -23.15 20.14 -39.21
N ASP A 79 -24.11 21.02 -38.91
CA ASP A 79 -23.94 22.28 -38.20
C ASP A 79 -22.89 23.23 -38.82
N ALA A 80 -22.54 22.99 -40.09
CA ALA A 80 -21.60 23.84 -40.81
C ALA A 80 -22.21 25.22 -41.06
N GLU A 81 -21.43 26.27 -40.77
CA GLU A 81 -21.77 27.65 -41.07
C GLU A 81 -21.62 27.91 -42.57
N ILE A 82 -22.73 28.31 -43.21
CA ILE A 82 -22.84 28.48 -44.65
C ILE A 82 -23.03 29.96 -44.96
N ALA A 83 -22.17 30.50 -45.81
CA ALA A 83 -22.36 31.82 -46.40
C ALA A 83 -23.38 31.74 -47.55
N LEU A 84 -24.45 32.52 -47.46
CA LEU A 84 -25.46 32.63 -48.51
C LEU A 84 -25.06 33.67 -49.56
N PRO A 85 -25.32 33.41 -50.86
CA PRO A 85 -25.11 34.40 -51.90
C PRO A 85 -26.02 35.63 -51.70
N PRO A 86 -25.67 36.80 -52.29
CA PRO A 86 -26.38 38.07 -52.07
C PRO A 86 -27.86 38.06 -52.48
N GLY A 87 -28.30 37.16 -53.37
CA GLY A 87 -29.71 36.93 -53.69
C GLY A 87 -30.42 35.88 -52.81
N GLY A 88 -29.81 35.51 -51.67
CA GLY A 88 -30.36 34.58 -50.69
C GLY A 88 -30.42 33.12 -51.15
N LEU A 89 -31.24 32.33 -50.46
CA LEU A 89 -31.38 30.87 -50.66
C LEU A 89 -31.78 30.47 -52.09
N GLY A 90 -32.43 31.37 -52.85
CA GLY A 90 -32.87 31.10 -54.23
C GLY A 90 -31.74 31.03 -55.26
N GLN A 91 -30.55 31.56 -54.93
CA GLN A 91 -29.35 31.53 -55.80
C GLN A 91 -28.42 30.35 -55.51
N LEU A 92 -28.76 29.48 -54.54
CA LEU A 92 -28.04 28.24 -54.35
C LEU A 92 -28.16 27.34 -55.58
N VAL A 93 -27.09 26.61 -55.88
CA VAL A 93 -27.03 25.71 -57.03
C VAL A 93 -28.11 24.63 -56.89
N PRO A 94 -29.03 24.47 -57.86
CA PRO A 94 -29.94 23.35 -57.85
C PRO A 94 -29.18 22.03 -57.86
N ASP A 95 -29.65 21.03 -57.11
CA ASP A 95 -29.07 19.69 -57.18
C ASP A 95 -29.57 18.99 -58.44
N TYR A 96 -28.85 19.21 -59.54
CA TYR A 96 -29.16 18.62 -60.84
C TYR A 96 -29.07 17.09 -60.84
N THR A 97 -28.41 16.47 -59.84
CA THR A 97 -28.34 15.02 -59.70
C THR A 97 -29.62 14.42 -59.12
N ALA A 98 -30.31 15.16 -58.25
CA ALA A 98 -31.60 14.78 -57.67
C ALA A 98 -32.79 15.06 -58.63
N LEU A 99 -32.71 16.13 -59.43
CA LEU A 99 -33.74 16.51 -60.43
C LEU A 99 -33.84 15.52 -61.62
N GLY A 100 -32.75 14.84 -61.99
CA GLY A 100 -32.69 13.90 -63.12
C GLY A 100 -33.37 12.55 -62.91
N ARG A 101 -33.89 12.26 -61.71
CA ARG A 101 -34.62 11.01 -61.40
C ARG A 101 -36.13 11.19 -61.23
N GLY A 102 -36.63 12.42 -61.35
CA GLY A 102 -38.05 12.77 -61.27
C GLY A 102 -38.78 12.66 -62.59
N GLY A 103 -38.65 11.55 -63.31
CA GLY A 103 -39.58 11.18 -64.38
C GLY A 103 -40.71 10.39 -63.77
N ALA A 104 -41.94 10.92 -63.82
CA ALA A 104 -43.14 10.17 -63.48
C ALA A 104 -43.08 8.75 -64.08
N ALA A 105 -43.50 7.73 -63.32
CA ALA A 105 -43.71 6.37 -63.80
C ALA A 105 -44.87 6.33 -64.81
N GLY A 106 -44.72 7.01 -65.94
CA GLY A 106 -45.56 6.93 -67.11
C GLY A 106 -44.98 5.89 -68.05
N THR A 107 -45.78 4.88 -68.36
CA THR A 107 -45.54 3.91 -69.44
C THR A 107 -44.89 4.59 -70.65
N THR A 108 -43.66 4.20 -71.00
CA THR A 108 -42.97 4.68 -72.20
C THR A 108 -43.80 4.30 -73.43
N GLY A 109 -44.57 5.25 -73.96
CA GLY A 109 -45.41 5.07 -75.14
C GLY A 109 -44.62 5.09 -76.46
N CYS A 110 -45.19 4.49 -77.49
CA CYS A 110 -44.71 4.53 -78.87
C CYS A 110 -44.88 5.93 -79.45
N ASP A 111 -43.84 6.48 -80.09
CA ASP A 111 -43.90 7.83 -80.66
C ASP A 111 -44.69 7.87 -82.00
N LEU A 112 -45.06 6.69 -82.55
CA LEU A 112 -45.79 6.57 -83.83
C LEU A 112 -47.25 6.11 -83.67
N CYS A 113 -47.70 5.74 -82.47
CA CYS A 113 -49.10 5.37 -82.23
C CYS A 113 -49.53 5.69 -80.79
N ALA A 114 -50.83 5.92 -80.60
CA ALA A 114 -51.37 6.33 -79.29
C ALA A 114 -51.37 5.21 -78.24
N ASP A 115 -51.50 3.95 -78.66
CA ASP A 115 -51.87 2.85 -77.75
C ASP A 115 -50.75 1.82 -77.48
N GLY A 116 -49.59 1.96 -78.13
CA GLY A 116 -48.51 0.97 -78.05
C GLY A 116 -47.47 1.29 -76.97
N ALA A 117 -47.17 0.37 -76.06
CA ALA A 117 -45.99 0.48 -75.20
C ALA A 117 -44.70 0.34 -76.04
N ALA A 118 -43.76 1.28 -75.89
CA ALA A 118 -42.48 1.23 -76.57
C ALA A 118 -41.60 0.15 -75.96
N ALA A 119 -41.23 -0.84 -76.78
CA ALA A 119 -40.34 -1.93 -76.41
C ALA A 119 -38.94 -1.77 -77.04
N LYS A 120 -38.83 -0.99 -78.12
CA LYS A 120 -37.61 -0.84 -78.89
C LYS A 120 -37.36 0.63 -79.24
N ARG A 121 -36.10 1.02 -79.45
CA ARG A 121 -35.71 2.36 -79.89
C ARG A 121 -34.92 2.28 -81.19
N CYS A 122 -35.28 3.10 -82.16
CA CYS A 122 -34.48 3.28 -83.36
C CYS A 122 -33.34 4.27 -83.06
N GLN A 123 -32.09 3.83 -83.14
CA GLN A 123 -30.93 4.70 -82.90
C GLN A 123 -30.76 5.75 -84.00
N SER A 124 -31.09 5.39 -85.25
CA SER A 124 -30.95 6.28 -86.41
C SER A 124 -32.00 7.39 -86.47
N CYS A 125 -33.20 7.16 -85.93
CA CYS A 125 -34.30 8.15 -85.90
C CYS A 125 -34.58 8.74 -84.52
N GLY A 126 -33.99 8.20 -83.46
CA GLY A 126 -34.26 8.58 -82.07
C GLY A 126 -35.61 8.15 -81.50
N VAL A 127 -36.56 7.71 -82.35
CA VAL A 127 -37.95 7.34 -81.97
C VAL A 127 -38.05 6.00 -81.23
N ARG A 128 -38.97 5.94 -80.27
CA ARG A 128 -39.38 4.77 -79.51
C ARG A 128 -40.58 4.11 -80.17
N LEU A 129 -40.49 2.81 -80.36
CA LEU A 129 -41.40 2.02 -81.19
C LEU A 129 -41.98 0.87 -80.36
N CYS A 130 -43.30 0.68 -80.43
CA CYS A 130 -43.91 -0.58 -80.01
C CYS A 130 -43.51 -1.70 -80.99
N LEU A 131 -43.76 -2.96 -80.62
CA LEU A 131 -43.41 -4.10 -81.46
C LEU A 131 -44.02 -4.01 -82.87
N PHE A 132 -45.25 -3.50 -82.98
CA PHE A 132 -45.93 -3.32 -84.26
C PHE A 132 -45.29 -2.21 -85.11
N CYS A 133 -45.09 -1.03 -84.51
CA CYS A 133 -44.46 0.11 -85.20
C CYS A 133 -43.00 -0.18 -85.56
N CYS A 134 -42.28 -1.00 -84.80
CA CYS A 134 -40.94 -1.47 -85.15
C CYS A 134 -40.95 -2.32 -86.44
N GLN A 135 -41.93 -3.20 -86.61
CA GLN A 135 -42.06 -4.02 -87.81
C GLN A 135 -42.42 -3.18 -89.03
N ALA A 136 -43.34 -2.21 -88.87
CA ALA A 136 -43.67 -1.27 -89.92
C ALA A 136 -42.46 -0.42 -90.31
N HIS A 137 -41.72 0.11 -89.32
CA HIS A 137 -40.51 0.92 -89.51
C HIS A 137 -39.43 0.18 -90.30
N ARG A 138 -39.23 -1.12 -90.07
CA ARG A 138 -38.26 -1.93 -90.84
C ARG A 138 -38.72 -2.30 -92.25
N ARG A 139 -40.04 -2.27 -92.53
CA ARG A 139 -40.60 -2.62 -93.85
C ARG A 139 -40.63 -1.45 -94.84
N GLN A 140 -40.55 -0.21 -94.34
CA GLN A 140 -40.51 0.98 -95.19
C GLN A 140 -39.14 1.15 -95.84
N LYS A 141 -39.09 1.38 -97.16
CA LYS A 141 -37.84 1.51 -97.93
C LYS A 141 -36.85 2.54 -97.35
N LYS A 142 -37.35 3.62 -96.73
CA LYS A 142 -36.53 4.72 -96.20
C LYS A 142 -35.92 4.44 -94.82
N THR A 143 -36.45 3.47 -94.07
CA THR A 143 -36.07 3.22 -92.67
C THR A 143 -35.70 1.75 -92.42
N ALA A 144 -35.65 0.93 -93.47
CA ALA A 144 -35.32 -0.49 -93.42
C ALA A 144 -33.89 -0.78 -92.92
N SER A 145 -32.94 0.12 -93.21
CA SER A 145 -31.55 0.01 -92.77
C SER A 145 -31.30 0.59 -91.37
N HIS A 146 -32.31 1.16 -90.72
CA HIS A 146 -32.13 1.81 -89.43
C HIS A 146 -31.94 0.79 -88.31
N VAL A 147 -30.96 1.04 -87.45
CA VAL A 147 -30.64 0.16 -86.32
C VAL A 147 -31.69 0.36 -85.23
N VAL A 148 -32.36 -0.73 -84.86
CA VAL A 148 -33.39 -0.73 -83.80
C VAL A 148 -32.96 -1.70 -82.70
N VAL A 149 -32.79 -1.16 -81.49
CA VAL A 149 -32.33 -1.88 -80.28
C VAL A 149 -33.47 -2.02 -79.26
N GLU A 150 -33.39 -3.05 -78.40
CA GLU A 150 -34.35 -3.26 -77.32
C GLU A 150 -34.13 -2.25 -76.18
N LEU A 151 -35.23 -1.83 -75.54
CA LEU A 151 -35.19 -0.87 -74.45
C LEU A 151 -34.91 -1.64 -73.14
N GLU A 152 -33.66 -2.05 -72.91
CA GLU A 152 -33.30 -2.80 -71.69
C GLU A 152 -33.35 -1.93 -70.43
N SER A 153 -34.02 -2.43 -69.41
CA SER A 153 -34.09 -1.85 -68.07
C SER A 153 -32.82 -2.15 -67.28
N SER A 154 -31.72 -1.44 -67.56
CA SER A 154 -30.69 -1.02 -66.57
C SER A 154 -29.41 -0.49 -67.25
N ARG A 155 -29.13 0.79 -66.97
CA ARG A 155 -27.81 1.37 -66.65
C ARG A 155 -26.75 1.75 -67.69
N ASP A 156 -26.85 1.40 -68.96
CA ASP A 156 -25.95 1.97 -69.97
C ASP A 156 -26.72 2.75 -71.02
N CYS A 157 -27.19 3.93 -70.63
CA CYS A 157 -27.62 4.95 -71.57
C CYS A 157 -26.68 6.14 -71.43
N SER A 158 -25.92 6.41 -72.49
CA SER A 158 -25.31 7.71 -72.74
C SER A 158 -26.35 8.77 -72.37
N GLN A 159 -26.13 9.48 -71.27
CA GLN A 159 -27.00 10.55 -70.81
C GLN A 159 -27.02 11.64 -71.88
N ALA A 160 -27.98 11.56 -72.81
CA ALA A 160 -28.52 12.76 -73.41
C ALA A 160 -29.29 13.47 -72.29
N GLY A 161 -28.54 14.15 -71.42
CA GLY A 161 -29.10 15.01 -70.40
C GLY A 161 -30.01 16.03 -71.07
N LYS A 162 -31.09 16.41 -70.38
CA LYS A 162 -31.95 17.50 -70.83
C LYS A 162 -31.05 18.71 -71.16
N PRO A 163 -31.16 19.33 -72.35
CA PRO A 163 -30.28 20.45 -72.70
C PRO A 163 -30.50 21.57 -71.68
N PHE A 164 -29.39 22.08 -71.14
CA PHE A 164 -29.41 23.22 -70.24
C PHE A 164 -29.39 24.49 -71.07
N PHE A 165 -30.42 25.31 -70.94
CA PHE A 165 -30.53 26.58 -71.65
C PHE A 165 -29.93 27.73 -70.84
N CYS A 166 -29.40 28.73 -71.52
CA CYS A 166 -28.82 29.89 -70.87
C CYS A 166 -29.90 30.73 -70.17
N PRO A 167 -29.72 31.14 -68.90
CA PRO A 167 -30.68 31.98 -68.19
C PRO A 167 -30.82 33.39 -68.80
N SER A 168 -29.81 33.86 -69.54
CA SER A 168 -29.86 35.14 -70.27
C SER A 168 -30.37 34.99 -71.71
N HIS A 169 -30.17 33.82 -72.31
CA HIS A 169 -30.57 33.49 -73.69
C HIS A 169 -31.36 32.17 -73.68
N PRO A 170 -32.68 32.21 -73.40
CA PRO A 170 -33.48 31.01 -73.13
C PRO A 170 -33.60 30.04 -74.32
N SER A 171 -33.32 30.51 -75.54
CA SER A 171 -33.32 29.71 -76.76
C SER A 171 -31.99 29.01 -77.05
N GLU A 172 -30.91 29.40 -76.38
CA GLU A 172 -29.56 28.92 -76.65
C GLU A 172 -29.09 27.91 -75.60
N GLU A 173 -28.46 26.83 -76.06
CA GLU A 173 -27.93 25.77 -75.20
C GLU A 173 -26.55 26.13 -74.65
N LEU A 174 -26.31 25.76 -73.38
CA LEU A 174 -25.03 25.92 -72.71
C LEU A 174 -24.04 24.84 -73.19
N GLY A 175 -23.27 25.17 -74.22
CA GLY A 175 -22.29 24.26 -74.84
C GLY A 175 -20.81 24.64 -74.63
N LEU A 176 -20.52 25.83 -74.10
CA LEU A 176 -19.18 26.36 -73.91
C LEU A 176 -18.90 26.64 -72.42
N PHE A 177 -17.63 26.68 -72.03
CA PHE A 177 -17.20 26.96 -70.65
C PHE A 177 -16.12 28.05 -70.65
N CYS A 178 -16.32 29.11 -69.87
CA CYS A 178 -15.35 30.19 -69.74
C CYS A 178 -14.36 29.88 -68.60
N GLU A 179 -13.08 29.73 -68.93
CA GLU A 179 -12.04 29.41 -67.92
C GLU A 179 -11.78 30.58 -66.96
N GLN A 180 -11.95 31.82 -67.43
CA GLN A 180 -11.71 33.02 -66.61
C GLN A 180 -12.86 33.34 -65.64
N CYS A 181 -14.09 32.92 -65.98
CA CYS A 181 -15.28 33.15 -65.15
C CYS A 181 -15.77 31.91 -64.40
N ASP A 182 -15.17 30.74 -64.67
CA ASP A 182 -15.51 29.45 -64.07
C ASP A 182 -17.00 29.10 -64.20
N GLN A 183 -17.59 29.40 -65.37
CA GLN A 183 -19.03 29.28 -65.61
C GLN A 183 -19.36 28.76 -67.03
N PRO A 184 -20.40 27.93 -67.19
CA PRO A 184 -20.90 27.50 -68.49
C PRO A 184 -21.65 28.65 -69.19
N MET A 185 -21.54 28.71 -70.52
CA MET A 185 -22.04 29.80 -71.35
C MET A 185 -22.58 29.28 -72.70
N CYS A 186 -23.47 30.04 -73.33
CA CYS A 186 -23.95 29.80 -74.70
C CYS A 186 -23.14 30.62 -75.72
N GLN A 187 -23.41 30.41 -77.01
CA GLN A 187 -22.72 31.13 -78.09
C GLN A 187 -22.95 32.65 -78.03
N ASP A 188 -24.17 33.09 -77.70
CA ASP A 188 -24.51 34.51 -77.55
C ASP A 188 -23.79 35.16 -76.36
N CYS A 189 -23.58 34.44 -75.25
CA CYS A 189 -22.81 34.93 -74.11
C CYS A 189 -21.35 35.24 -74.48
N VAL A 190 -20.73 34.47 -75.39
CA VAL A 190 -19.38 34.75 -75.91
C VAL A 190 -19.39 36.10 -76.62
N ALA A 191 -20.39 36.31 -77.47
CA ALA A 191 -20.53 37.49 -78.29
C ALA A 191 -20.92 38.75 -77.51
N GLU A 192 -21.47 38.64 -76.30
CA GLU A 192 -21.88 39.79 -75.50
C GLU A 192 -20.91 40.11 -74.36
N ARG A 193 -20.71 39.17 -73.43
CA ARG A 193 -20.09 39.43 -72.12
C ARG A 193 -18.69 38.83 -71.96
N HIS A 194 -18.34 37.82 -72.76
CA HIS A 194 -17.10 37.05 -72.62
C HIS A 194 -16.18 37.13 -73.85
N ARG A 195 -16.27 38.22 -74.63
CA ARG A 195 -15.56 38.38 -75.93
C ARG A 195 -14.04 38.16 -75.87
N GLN A 196 -13.42 38.40 -74.72
CA GLN A 196 -11.96 38.34 -74.55
C GLN A 196 -11.52 37.24 -73.56
N HIS A 197 -12.45 36.41 -73.08
CA HIS A 197 -12.10 35.38 -72.10
C HIS A 197 -11.74 34.07 -72.79
N PRO A 198 -10.76 33.31 -72.28
CA PRO A 198 -10.50 31.95 -72.74
C PRO A 198 -11.71 31.05 -72.47
N TYR A 199 -12.12 30.28 -73.49
CA TYR A 199 -13.23 29.33 -73.39
C TYR A 199 -12.90 28.03 -74.13
N ASP A 200 -13.54 26.94 -73.71
CA ASP A 200 -13.46 25.61 -74.34
C ASP A 200 -14.87 25.00 -74.43
N PHE A 201 -15.03 23.90 -75.15
CA PHE A 201 -16.27 23.13 -75.15
C PHE A 201 -16.48 22.49 -73.76
N THR A 202 -17.73 22.45 -73.30
CA THR A 202 -18.08 21.85 -72.00
C THR A 202 -17.62 20.40 -71.88
N SER A 203 -17.60 19.63 -72.98
CA SER A 203 -17.07 18.26 -73.00
C SER A 203 -15.60 18.20 -72.57
N ASN A 204 -14.76 19.12 -73.06
CA ASN A 204 -13.33 19.14 -72.77
C ASN A 204 -13.06 19.68 -71.35
N ALA A 205 -13.77 20.73 -70.94
CA ALA A 205 -13.67 21.29 -69.59
C ALA A 205 -14.09 20.25 -68.53
N VAL A 206 -15.16 19.48 -68.77
CA VAL A 206 -15.61 18.40 -67.88
C VAL A 206 -14.55 17.30 -67.72
N HIS A 207 -13.80 16.96 -68.78
CA HIS A 207 -12.69 16.01 -68.65
C HIS A 207 -11.60 16.53 -67.69
N ARG A 208 -11.10 17.77 -67.90
CA ARG A 208 -10.02 18.36 -67.08
C ARG A 208 -10.43 18.60 -65.63
N HIS A 209 -11.56 19.28 -65.41
CA HIS A 209 -12.06 19.54 -64.05
C HIS A 209 -12.54 18.24 -63.38
N GLY A 210 -13.09 17.30 -64.16
CA GLY A 210 -13.48 15.98 -63.68
C GLY A 210 -12.30 15.13 -63.20
N ASP A 211 -11.14 15.19 -63.89
CA ASP A 211 -9.92 14.50 -63.44
C ASP A 211 -9.42 15.09 -62.12
N SER A 212 -9.46 16.42 -61.97
CA SER A 212 -9.08 17.10 -60.73
C SER A 212 -9.99 16.70 -59.56
N LEU A 213 -11.30 16.62 -59.77
CA LEU A 213 -12.26 16.14 -58.76
C LEU A 213 -12.07 14.66 -58.42
N ARG A 214 -11.76 13.80 -59.42
CA ARG A 214 -11.45 12.39 -59.19
C ARG A 214 -10.18 12.20 -58.35
N GLU A 215 -9.17 13.05 -58.55
CA GLU A 215 -7.95 13.03 -57.74
C GLU A 215 -8.23 13.40 -56.27
N LEU A 216 -8.95 14.50 -56.05
CA LEU A 216 -9.36 14.93 -54.71
C LEU A 216 -10.22 13.87 -54.01
N LEU A 217 -11.14 13.23 -54.74
CA LEU A 217 -11.95 12.14 -54.23
C LEU A 217 -11.08 10.95 -53.82
N ARG A 218 -10.11 10.55 -54.65
CA ARG A 218 -9.20 9.43 -54.34
C ARG A 218 -8.38 9.71 -53.07
N SER A 219 -7.84 10.93 -52.94
CA SER A 219 -7.12 11.35 -51.75
C SER A 219 -8.01 11.33 -50.50
N THR A 220 -9.25 11.81 -50.61
CA THR A 220 -10.22 11.83 -49.51
C THR A 220 -10.64 10.41 -49.11
N GLN A 221 -10.88 9.52 -50.08
CA GLN A 221 -11.21 8.11 -49.84
C GLN A 221 -10.06 7.36 -49.15
N GLN A 222 -8.81 7.63 -49.55
CA GLN A 222 -7.64 7.09 -48.87
C GLN A 222 -7.57 7.58 -47.42
N CYS A 223 -7.81 8.87 -47.18
CA CYS A 223 -7.87 9.42 -45.83
C CYS A 223 -8.97 8.74 -44.99
N MET A 224 -10.16 8.51 -45.56
CA MET A 224 -11.23 7.78 -44.88
C MET A 224 -10.81 6.36 -44.49
N SER A 225 -10.20 5.60 -45.40
CA SER A 225 -9.68 4.26 -45.09
C SER A 225 -8.67 4.30 -43.94
N THR A 226 -7.73 5.26 -43.96
CA THR A 226 -6.75 5.37 -42.87
C THR A 226 -7.40 5.71 -41.53
N LEU A 227 -8.47 6.51 -41.52
CA LEU A 227 -9.21 6.84 -40.30
C LEU A 227 -9.98 5.63 -39.77
N GLU A 228 -10.64 4.87 -40.65
CA GLU A 228 -11.32 3.62 -40.28
C GLU A 228 -10.32 2.60 -39.70
N ASP A 229 -9.14 2.47 -40.29
CA ASP A 229 -8.07 1.61 -39.78
C ASP A 229 -7.58 2.06 -38.39
N VAL A 230 -7.37 3.37 -38.20
CA VAL A 230 -6.92 3.93 -36.91
C VAL A 230 -7.99 3.75 -35.83
N LEU A 231 -9.28 3.92 -36.17
CA LEU A 231 -10.38 3.65 -35.23
C LEU A 231 -10.41 2.17 -34.82
N GLY A 232 -10.31 1.25 -35.79
CA GLY A 232 -10.24 -0.18 -35.50
C GLY A 232 -9.02 -0.56 -34.64
N GLN A 233 -7.86 0.05 -34.90
CA GLN A 233 -6.66 -0.12 -34.07
C GLN A 233 -6.88 0.43 -32.65
N THR A 234 -7.51 1.59 -32.51
CA THR A 234 -7.79 2.20 -31.20
C THR A 234 -8.71 1.31 -30.36
N ASP A 235 -9.75 0.74 -30.97
CA ASP A 235 -10.65 -0.21 -30.31
C ASP A 235 -9.93 -1.50 -29.92
N SER A 236 -9.06 -2.02 -30.80
CA SER A 236 -8.24 -3.20 -30.53
C SER A 236 -7.31 -2.99 -29.34
N VAL A 237 -6.59 -1.85 -29.30
CA VAL A 237 -5.73 -1.48 -28.17
C VAL A 237 -6.56 -1.30 -26.89
N GLY A 238 -7.72 -0.66 -26.96
CA GLY A 238 -8.63 -0.51 -25.82
C GLY A 238 -9.08 -1.85 -25.25
N ASN A 239 -9.41 -2.81 -26.11
CA ASN A 239 -9.77 -4.17 -25.70
C ASN A 239 -8.57 -4.92 -25.10
N ALA A 240 -7.37 -4.80 -25.68
CA ALA A 240 -6.16 -5.41 -25.16
C ALA A 240 -5.77 -4.88 -23.77
N ILE A 241 -5.94 -3.58 -23.53
CA ILE A 241 -5.73 -2.99 -22.21
C ILE A 241 -6.72 -3.56 -21.20
N ARG A 242 -8.00 -3.70 -21.58
CA ARG A 242 -9.04 -4.26 -20.71
C ARG A 242 -8.74 -5.70 -20.31
N THR A 243 -8.43 -6.56 -21.28
CA THR A 243 -8.10 -7.97 -21.01
C THR A 243 -6.83 -8.10 -20.17
N ARG A 244 -5.83 -7.24 -20.40
CA ARG A 244 -4.61 -7.21 -19.57
C ARG A 244 -4.91 -6.77 -18.14
N ALA A 245 -5.76 -5.76 -17.96
CA ALA A 245 -6.17 -5.30 -16.63
C ALA A 245 -6.91 -6.40 -15.86
N GLU A 246 -7.82 -7.12 -16.53
CA GLU A 246 -8.51 -8.28 -15.97
C GLU A 246 -7.52 -9.39 -15.58
N ALA A 247 -6.57 -9.73 -16.46
CA ALA A 247 -5.55 -10.73 -16.17
C ALA A 247 -4.71 -10.37 -14.93
N VAL A 248 -4.20 -9.14 -14.85
CA VAL A 248 -3.45 -8.66 -13.68
C VAL A 248 -4.32 -8.67 -12.41
N ALA A 249 -5.60 -8.30 -12.52
CA ALA A 249 -6.51 -8.40 -11.38
C ALA A 249 -6.68 -9.85 -10.89
N THR A 250 -6.73 -10.84 -11.80
CA THR A 250 -6.76 -12.25 -11.41
C THR A 250 -5.48 -12.70 -10.71
N GLU A 251 -4.31 -12.24 -11.17
CA GLU A 251 -3.01 -12.52 -10.54
C GLU A 251 -2.92 -11.94 -9.13
N ILE A 252 -3.31 -10.67 -8.93
CA ILE A 252 -3.35 -10.02 -7.60
C ILE A 252 -4.24 -10.81 -6.64
N ASN A 253 -5.43 -11.21 -7.10
CA ASN A 253 -6.36 -11.99 -6.29
C ASN A 253 -5.81 -13.39 -5.97
N ALA A 254 -5.11 -14.04 -6.91
CA ALA A 254 -4.46 -15.32 -6.66
C ALA A 254 -3.34 -15.22 -5.63
N PHE A 255 -2.51 -14.18 -5.71
CA PHE A 255 -1.47 -13.89 -4.73
C PHE A 255 -2.07 -13.66 -3.33
N ALA A 256 -3.09 -12.80 -3.22
CA ALA A 256 -3.75 -12.51 -1.95
C ALA A 256 -4.35 -13.77 -1.31
N ARG A 257 -5.01 -14.64 -2.10
CA ARG A 257 -5.52 -15.93 -1.61
C ARG A 257 -4.40 -16.84 -1.10
N GLY A 258 -3.28 -16.90 -1.81
CA GLY A 258 -2.10 -17.67 -1.38
C GLY A 258 -1.54 -17.16 -0.04
N TYR A 259 -1.46 -15.84 0.12
CA TYR A 259 -0.99 -15.22 1.36
C TYR A 259 -1.92 -15.49 2.55
N VAL A 260 -3.24 -15.32 2.36
CA VAL A 260 -4.25 -15.64 3.39
C VAL A 260 -4.15 -17.11 3.79
N LYS A 261 -4.08 -18.02 2.82
CA LYS A 261 -3.94 -19.46 3.08
C LYS A 261 -2.69 -19.76 3.92
N ALA A 262 -1.54 -19.15 3.60
CA ALA A 262 -0.31 -19.34 4.35
C ALA A 262 -0.42 -18.88 5.81
N ILE A 263 -1.15 -17.77 6.06
CA ILE A 263 -1.43 -17.26 7.40
C ILE A 263 -2.39 -18.19 8.16
N GLU A 264 -3.46 -18.66 7.51
CA GLU A 264 -4.44 -19.57 8.12
C GLU A 264 -3.80 -20.89 8.53
N GLU A 265 -2.97 -21.48 7.68
CA GLU A 265 -2.21 -22.69 8.03
C GLU A 265 -1.22 -22.44 9.17
N HIS A 266 -0.58 -21.27 9.21
CA HIS A 266 0.31 -20.90 10.30
C HIS A 266 -0.45 -20.79 11.63
N ARG A 267 -1.62 -20.14 11.62
CA ARG A 267 -2.54 -20.09 12.77
C ARG A 267 -2.89 -21.50 13.24
N ASP A 268 -3.30 -22.39 12.34
CA ASP A 268 -3.73 -23.74 12.68
C ASP A 268 -2.57 -24.57 13.26
N ARG A 269 -1.34 -24.39 12.74
CA ARG A 269 -0.13 -24.99 13.34
C ARG A 269 0.12 -24.47 14.76
N LEU A 270 0.02 -23.16 15.00
CA LEU A 270 0.22 -22.57 16.32
C LEU A 270 -0.82 -23.07 17.33
N LEU A 271 -2.08 -23.16 16.92
CA LEU A 271 -3.16 -23.71 17.76
C LEU A 271 -2.93 -25.19 18.08
N LYS A 272 -2.45 -25.96 17.11
CA LYS A 272 -2.07 -27.36 17.35
C LYS A 272 -0.91 -27.46 18.35
N GLN A 273 0.14 -26.66 18.16
CA GLN A 273 1.28 -26.60 19.10
C GLN A 273 0.84 -26.22 20.52
N LEU A 274 -0.11 -25.29 20.64
CA LEU A 274 -0.68 -24.89 21.93
C LEU A 274 -1.41 -26.04 22.62
N GLU A 275 -2.25 -26.76 21.89
CA GLU A 275 -2.98 -27.92 22.45
C GLU A 275 -2.02 -29.05 22.82
N ASP A 276 -1.03 -29.34 21.97
CA ASP A 276 0.00 -30.35 22.25
C ASP A 276 0.78 -30.00 23.54
N LEU A 277 1.18 -28.74 23.71
CA LEU A 277 1.86 -28.25 24.92
C LEU A 277 0.97 -28.33 26.16
N LYS A 278 -0.32 -27.96 26.04
CA LYS A 278 -1.29 -28.08 27.12
C LYS A 278 -1.42 -29.53 27.57
N VAL A 279 -1.68 -30.45 26.63
CA VAL A 279 -1.81 -31.89 26.92
C VAL A 279 -0.54 -32.44 27.56
N GLN A 280 0.64 -32.06 27.08
CA GLN A 280 1.91 -32.45 27.69
C GLN A 280 2.04 -31.99 29.15
N LYS A 281 1.73 -30.71 29.44
CA LYS A 281 1.77 -30.15 30.79
C LYS A 281 0.73 -30.79 31.72
N GLU A 282 -0.50 -30.99 31.25
CA GLU A 282 -1.56 -31.67 32.00
C GLU A 282 -1.17 -33.11 32.36
N ASN A 283 -0.61 -33.86 31.40
CA ASN A 283 -0.16 -35.24 31.64
C ASN A 283 0.93 -35.31 32.72
N LEU A 284 1.88 -34.38 32.71
CA LEU A 284 2.95 -34.33 33.71
C LEU A 284 2.39 -34.00 35.11
N LEU A 285 1.43 -33.08 35.20
CA LEU A 285 0.72 -32.78 36.45
C LEU A 285 -0.11 -33.98 36.95
N HIS A 286 -0.79 -34.68 36.04
CA HIS A 286 -1.54 -35.89 36.36
C HIS A 286 -0.62 -36.99 36.92
N LEU A 287 0.54 -37.20 36.31
CA LEU A 287 1.54 -38.16 36.79
C LEU A 287 2.06 -37.79 38.19
N GLN A 288 2.43 -36.52 38.40
CA GLN A 288 2.89 -36.04 39.70
C GLN A 288 1.81 -36.21 40.77
N LYS A 289 0.56 -35.88 40.45
CA LYS A 289 -0.57 -36.06 41.35
C LYS A 289 -0.77 -37.53 41.73
N ALA A 290 -0.71 -38.45 40.77
CA ALA A 290 -0.85 -39.88 41.03
C ALA A 290 0.27 -40.40 41.97
N GLN A 291 1.52 -39.97 41.75
CA GLN A 291 2.65 -40.34 42.61
C GLN A 291 2.48 -39.82 44.04
N LEU A 292 2.08 -38.56 44.21
CA LEU A 292 1.84 -37.97 45.54
C LEU A 292 0.66 -38.61 46.25
N GLN A 293 -0.42 -38.93 45.53
CA GLN A 293 -1.58 -39.62 46.09
C GLN A 293 -1.21 -41.03 46.57
N GLN A 294 -0.40 -41.76 45.82
CA GLN A 294 0.09 -43.08 46.24
C GLN A 294 0.98 -42.98 47.48
N LEU A 295 1.92 -42.04 47.51
CA LEU A 295 2.79 -41.83 48.68
C LEU A 295 1.98 -41.44 49.92
N LEU A 296 0.97 -40.59 49.76
CA LEU A 296 0.07 -40.21 50.85
C LEU A 296 -0.73 -41.39 51.37
N LEU A 297 -1.22 -42.28 50.48
CA LEU A 297 -1.92 -43.49 50.88
C LEU A 297 -0.99 -44.46 51.64
N ASP A 298 0.22 -44.66 51.12
CA ASP A 298 1.26 -45.48 51.75
C ASP A 298 1.63 -44.96 53.15
N MET A 299 1.72 -43.63 53.31
CA MET A 299 1.95 -43.00 54.61
C MET A 299 0.77 -43.16 55.56
N ARG A 300 -0.45 -42.88 55.09
CA ARG A 300 -1.68 -43.01 55.91
C ARG A 300 -1.86 -44.44 56.42
N THR A 301 -1.72 -45.43 55.56
CA THR A 301 -1.84 -46.85 55.92
C THR A 301 -0.74 -47.29 56.89
N GLY A 302 0.50 -46.81 56.69
CA GLY A 302 1.61 -47.05 57.60
C GLY A 302 1.39 -46.47 59.00
N VAL A 303 0.89 -45.23 59.07
CA VAL A 303 0.55 -44.55 60.34
C VAL A 303 -0.61 -45.26 61.02
N GLU A 304 -1.72 -45.49 60.33
CA GLU A 304 -2.93 -46.11 60.90
C GLU A 304 -2.65 -47.51 61.47
N PHE A 305 -1.88 -48.33 60.75
CA PHE A 305 -1.47 -49.63 61.26
C PHE A 305 -0.62 -49.50 62.54
N THR A 306 0.33 -48.58 62.55
CA THR A 306 1.24 -48.38 63.68
C THR A 306 0.49 -47.86 64.91
N GLU A 307 -0.42 -46.89 64.73
CA GLU A 307 -1.27 -46.38 65.80
C GLU A 307 -2.17 -47.48 66.38
N ARG A 308 -2.80 -48.28 65.53
CA ARG A 308 -3.64 -49.41 65.98
C ARG A 308 -2.85 -50.44 66.76
N LEU A 309 -1.66 -50.80 66.28
CA LEU A 309 -0.73 -51.72 66.94
C LEU A 309 -0.32 -51.19 68.32
N LEU A 310 0.00 -49.90 68.45
CA LEU A 310 0.41 -49.28 69.72
C LEU A 310 -0.75 -49.08 70.70
N THR A 311 -1.97 -48.87 70.19
CA THR A 311 -3.16 -48.61 71.03
C THR A 311 -3.80 -49.91 71.56
N SER A 312 -3.80 -50.97 70.76
CA SER A 312 -4.59 -52.19 71.02
C SER A 312 -3.80 -53.51 70.93
N GLY A 313 -2.52 -53.46 70.55
CA GLY A 313 -1.68 -54.65 70.45
C GLY A 313 -1.17 -55.13 71.81
N SER A 314 -0.94 -56.44 71.94
CA SER A 314 -0.23 -56.99 73.10
C SER A 314 1.27 -56.66 73.04
N ASP A 315 1.93 -56.57 74.19
CA ASP A 315 3.38 -56.28 74.28
C ASP A 315 4.22 -57.21 73.39
N LEU A 316 3.90 -58.51 73.36
CA LEU A 316 4.59 -59.48 72.51
C LEU A 316 4.33 -59.23 71.02
N GLY A 317 3.09 -58.88 70.63
CA GLY A 317 2.74 -58.56 69.24
C GLY A 317 3.47 -57.31 68.73
N ILE A 318 3.63 -56.30 69.59
CA ILE A 318 4.43 -55.09 69.30
C ILE A 318 5.90 -55.46 69.08
N LEU A 319 6.48 -56.28 69.97
CA LEU A 319 7.89 -56.68 69.87
C LEU A 319 8.18 -57.50 68.59
N VAL A 320 7.30 -58.42 68.21
CA VAL A 320 7.45 -59.25 67.00
C VAL A 320 7.35 -58.40 65.72
N THR A 321 6.45 -57.42 65.69
CA THR A 321 6.20 -56.60 64.49
C THR A 321 7.10 -55.36 64.38
N LYS A 322 7.76 -54.95 65.48
CA LYS A 322 8.63 -53.76 65.57
C LYS A 322 9.58 -53.61 64.39
N GLY A 323 10.29 -54.68 64.01
CA GLY A 323 11.31 -54.61 62.96
C GLY A 323 10.72 -54.21 61.60
N VAL A 324 9.57 -54.79 61.25
CA VAL A 324 8.87 -54.52 59.97
C VAL A 324 8.33 -53.10 59.95
N VAL A 325 7.68 -52.67 61.03
CA VAL A 325 7.10 -51.32 61.16
C VAL A 325 8.20 -50.27 61.11
N THR A 326 9.28 -50.43 61.89
CA THR A 326 10.40 -49.49 61.93
C THR A 326 11.05 -49.33 60.56
N SER A 327 11.28 -50.45 59.85
CA SER A 327 11.83 -50.45 58.50
C SER A 327 10.93 -49.73 57.49
N ARG A 328 9.61 -49.98 57.54
CA ARG A 328 8.65 -49.33 56.65
C ARG A 328 8.53 -47.82 56.91
N LEU A 329 8.40 -47.41 58.18
CA LEU A 329 8.28 -45.99 58.54
C LEU A 329 9.56 -45.21 58.21
N ALA A 330 10.75 -45.80 58.44
CA ALA A 330 12.01 -45.18 58.05
C ALA A 330 12.08 -44.93 56.54
N LYS A 331 11.66 -45.91 55.71
CA LYS A 331 11.60 -45.75 54.25
C LYS A 331 10.65 -44.63 53.83
N LEU A 332 9.46 -44.57 54.42
CA LEU A 332 8.46 -43.52 54.12
C LEU A 332 8.98 -42.14 54.52
N ASN A 333 9.61 -42.00 55.68
CA ASN A 333 10.18 -40.72 56.15
C ASN A 333 11.38 -40.24 55.31
N SER A 334 12.12 -41.18 54.71
CA SER A 334 13.22 -40.86 53.80
C SER A 334 12.81 -40.62 52.35
N ALA A 335 11.53 -40.80 52.00
CA ALA A 335 11.06 -40.64 50.63
C ALA A 335 11.14 -39.17 50.20
N ALA A 336 11.88 -38.90 49.12
CA ALA A 336 11.95 -37.57 48.53
C ALA A 336 10.72 -37.30 47.66
N TYR A 337 10.06 -36.16 47.87
CA TYR A 337 8.93 -35.69 47.05
C TYR A 337 8.98 -34.16 46.91
N SER A 338 8.50 -33.65 45.78
CA SER A 338 8.36 -32.20 45.57
C SER A 338 7.19 -31.65 46.40
N THR A 339 7.40 -30.52 47.06
CA THR A 339 6.33 -29.76 47.75
C THR A 339 5.60 -28.78 46.81
N HIS A 340 6.02 -28.69 45.55
CA HIS A 340 5.47 -27.81 44.53
C HIS A 340 5.21 -28.57 43.22
N PRO A 341 4.27 -28.09 42.39
CA PRO A 341 4.09 -28.60 41.04
C PRO A 341 5.40 -28.49 40.25
N ASN A 342 5.76 -29.56 39.52
CA ASN A 342 6.98 -29.61 38.71
C ASN A 342 6.80 -28.92 37.34
N VAL A 343 5.63 -28.33 37.08
CA VAL A 343 5.25 -27.72 35.82
C VAL A 343 4.75 -26.31 36.08
N ASP A 344 5.29 -25.34 35.35
CA ASP A 344 4.80 -23.97 35.35
C ASP A 344 3.58 -23.78 34.43
N ASP A 345 2.85 -22.70 34.64
CA ASP A 345 1.72 -22.25 33.83
C ASP A 345 2.12 -21.37 32.64
N SER A 346 3.43 -21.21 32.37
CA SER A 346 3.90 -20.28 31.34
C SER A 346 3.64 -20.82 29.93
N ILE A 347 2.64 -20.26 29.28
CA ILE A 347 2.36 -20.41 27.86
C ILE A 347 2.01 -19.02 27.35
N GLN A 348 2.79 -18.50 26.41
CA GLN A 348 2.60 -17.15 25.89
C GLN A 348 2.67 -17.15 24.36
N PHE A 349 1.82 -16.34 23.73
CA PHE A 349 1.91 -16.06 22.30
C PHE A 349 2.71 -14.77 22.07
N SER A 350 3.68 -14.82 21.16
CA SER A 350 4.52 -13.68 20.76
C SER A 350 4.27 -13.32 19.30
N PRO A 351 3.43 -12.30 19.00
CA PRO A 351 3.02 -11.97 17.63
C PRO A 351 4.16 -11.51 16.73
N GLN A 352 5.21 -10.89 17.28
CA GLN A 352 6.30 -10.28 16.53
C GLN A 352 7.50 -11.21 16.31
N GLU A 353 7.48 -12.40 16.90
CA GLU A 353 8.56 -13.38 16.75
C GLU A 353 8.53 -14.01 15.36
N ARG A 354 9.69 -14.06 14.69
CA ARG A 354 9.81 -14.65 13.36
C ARG A 354 9.64 -16.17 13.46
N ALA A 355 8.63 -16.71 12.78
CA ALA A 355 8.29 -18.13 12.80
C ALA A 355 8.70 -18.87 11.52
N GLY A 356 9.61 -18.27 10.74
CA GLY A 356 10.12 -18.84 9.49
C GLY A 356 9.24 -18.52 8.28
N GLN A 357 9.15 -19.47 7.35
CA GLN A 357 8.39 -19.30 6.09
C GLN A 357 7.31 -20.38 5.94
N CYS A 358 6.13 -19.96 5.47
CA CYS A 358 5.00 -20.81 5.11
C CYS A 358 4.65 -20.56 3.65
N HIS A 359 4.72 -21.59 2.79
CA HIS A 359 4.45 -21.42 1.35
C HIS A 359 5.30 -20.30 0.69
N GLY A 360 6.52 -20.08 1.19
CA GLY A 360 7.43 -19.01 0.72
C GLY A 360 7.15 -17.63 1.32
N TYR A 361 6.07 -17.47 2.09
CA TYR A 361 5.76 -16.24 2.81
C TYR A 361 6.39 -16.24 4.18
N GLU A 362 7.03 -15.14 4.55
CA GLU A 362 7.53 -14.95 5.92
C GLU A 362 6.35 -14.80 6.89
N VAL A 363 6.36 -15.61 7.95
CA VAL A 363 5.31 -15.64 8.97
C VAL A 363 5.86 -15.26 10.33
N PHE A 364 5.01 -14.58 11.11
CA PHE A 364 5.30 -14.11 12.46
C PHE A 364 4.28 -14.69 13.44
N GLY A 365 4.65 -14.77 14.71
CA GLY A 365 3.82 -15.39 15.73
C GLY A 365 4.40 -16.74 16.14
N ALA A 366 4.87 -16.85 17.39
CA ALA A 366 5.33 -18.11 17.98
C ALA A 366 4.68 -18.35 19.34
N VAL A 367 4.43 -19.63 19.66
CA VAL A 367 4.03 -20.04 21.01
C VAL A 367 5.30 -20.34 21.81
N ILE A 368 5.49 -19.62 22.91
CA ILE A 368 6.65 -19.78 23.77
C ILE A 368 6.24 -20.42 25.09
N CYS A 369 6.95 -21.49 25.45
CA CYS A 369 6.75 -22.26 26.68
C CYS A 369 7.97 -22.30 27.60
N LYS A 370 9.02 -21.52 27.28
CA LYS A 370 10.19 -21.38 28.16
C LYS A 370 9.79 -20.63 29.43
N ALA A 371 10.00 -21.28 30.56
CA ALA A 371 9.76 -20.74 31.88
C ALA A 371 11.08 -20.45 32.56
N VAL A 372 11.15 -19.32 33.27
CA VAL A 372 12.28 -19.03 34.15
C VAL A 372 12.29 -20.01 35.32
N ASP A 373 13.45 -20.62 35.54
CA ASP A 373 13.75 -21.40 36.74
C ASP A 373 14.56 -20.54 37.71
N PRO A 374 13.97 -20.09 38.84
CA PRO A 374 14.67 -19.27 39.84
C PRO A 374 15.98 -19.90 40.31
N THR A 375 16.03 -21.24 40.42
CA THR A 375 17.21 -21.96 40.92
C THR A 375 18.37 -21.99 39.93
N LYS A 376 18.12 -21.70 38.65
CA LYS A 376 19.12 -21.60 37.57
C LYS A 376 19.50 -20.16 37.23
N CYS A 377 18.80 -19.18 37.80
CA CYS A 377 19.09 -17.76 37.60
C CYS A 377 20.39 -17.38 38.31
N THR A 378 21.24 -16.58 37.66
CA THR A 378 22.54 -16.16 38.22
C THR A 378 22.60 -14.67 38.48
N LEU A 379 23.33 -14.28 39.53
CA LEU A 379 23.58 -12.89 39.90
C LEU A 379 24.99 -12.48 39.48
N HIS A 380 25.11 -11.38 38.75
CA HIS A 380 26.37 -10.83 38.25
C HIS A 380 26.55 -9.38 38.68
N GLY A 381 27.73 -9.01 39.17
CA GLY A 381 28.04 -7.63 39.55
C GLY A 381 29.23 -7.55 40.50
N GLU A 382 30.06 -6.53 40.33
CA GLU A 382 31.24 -6.31 41.18
C GLU A 382 30.85 -5.96 42.63
N ASP A 383 29.65 -5.40 42.81
CA ASP A 383 29.15 -4.90 44.10
C ASP A 383 28.25 -5.91 44.85
N LEU A 384 28.23 -7.18 44.45
CA LEU A 384 27.48 -8.23 45.16
C LEU A 384 27.98 -8.46 46.60
N ARG A 385 29.19 -7.99 46.93
CA ARG A 385 29.83 -8.20 48.24
C ARG A 385 30.11 -6.90 48.99
N SER A 386 30.24 -5.78 48.30
CA SER A 386 30.51 -4.49 48.94
C SER A 386 29.86 -3.34 48.19
N ALA A 387 29.34 -2.38 48.94
CA ALA A 387 28.74 -1.15 48.44
C ALA A 387 29.27 0.04 49.24
N ARG A 388 28.96 1.26 48.81
CA ARG A 388 29.27 2.48 49.57
C ARG A 388 28.01 3.25 49.93
N GLN A 389 28.08 3.87 51.10
CA GLN A 389 27.05 4.75 51.60
C GLN A 389 26.79 5.91 50.61
N ASN A 390 25.52 6.13 50.25
CA ASN A 390 25.03 7.16 49.33
C ASN A 390 25.60 7.08 47.91
N GLU A 391 26.14 5.93 47.50
CA GLU A 391 26.55 5.68 46.13
C GLU A 391 25.53 4.76 45.46
N LEU A 392 25.12 5.09 44.23
CA LEU A 392 24.25 4.24 43.44
C LEU A 392 25.07 3.04 42.95
N THR A 393 24.74 1.88 43.46
CA THR A 393 25.38 0.61 43.12
C THR A 393 24.33 -0.38 42.64
N GLY A 394 24.74 -1.44 41.95
CA GLY A 394 23.82 -2.42 41.43
C GLY A 394 24.45 -3.73 41.00
N PHE A 395 23.59 -4.68 40.71
CA PHE A 395 23.94 -5.96 40.12
C PHE A 395 22.90 -6.36 39.08
N THR A 396 23.27 -7.25 38.19
CA THR A 396 22.42 -7.75 37.11
C THR A 396 22.01 -9.19 37.42
N LEU A 397 20.71 -9.45 37.37
CA LEU A 397 20.12 -10.79 37.42
C LEU A 397 19.98 -11.33 35.99
N LEU A 398 20.49 -12.54 35.76
CA LEU A 398 20.31 -13.28 34.51
C LEU A 398 19.28 -14.39 34.76
N CYS A 399 18.16 -14.33 34.03
CA CYS A 399 17.15 -15.37 34.09
C CYS A 399 17.45 -16.47 33.10
N ASN A 400 17.43 -17.71 33.57
CA ASN A 400 17.66 -18.92 32.77
C ASN A 400 16.44 -19.84 32.87
N ASP A 401 16.24 -20.67 31.85
CA ASP A 401 15.22 -21.72 31.85
C ASP A 401 15.67 -22.95 32.67
N THR A 402 14.78 -23.94 32.77
CA THR A 402 15.04 -25.20 33.48
C THR A 402 16.22 -26.00 32.90
N THR A 403 16.54 -25.79 31.62
CA THR A 403 17.70 -26.41 30.96
C THR A 403 19.00 -25.62 31.16
N GLY A 404 18.91 -24.42 31.73
CA GLY A 404 20.03 -23.52 31.97
C GLY A 404 20.36 -22.62 30.78
N GLU A 405 19.52 -22.59 29.74
CA GLU A 405 19.67 -21.63 28.66
C GLU A 405 19.16 -20.25 29.09
N ARG A 406 19.80 -19.20 28.56
CA ARG A 406 19.40 -17.82 28.86
C ARG A 406 18.01 -17.55 28.28
N MET A 407 17.16 -16.93 29.07
CA MET A 407 15.90 -16.41 28.58
C MET A 407 16.18 -15.32 27.55
N GLY A 408 15.51 -15.35 26.41
CA GLY A 408 15.65 -14.31 25.38
C GLY A 408 14.71 -13.11 25.57
N ARG A 409 13.92 -13.10 26.66
CA ARG A 409 12.94 -12.03 26.95
C ARG A 409 12.80 -11.74 28.44
N GLY A 410 12.50 -10.48 28.75
CA GLY A 410 12.10 -9.99 30.07
C GLY A 410 10.61 -10.22 30.40
N GLY A 411 10.11 -9.55 31.43
CA GLY A 411 8.70 -9.51 31.83
C GLY A 411 8.33 -10.28 33.11
N GLU A 412 9.31 -10.85 33.80
CA GLU A 412 9.10 -11.62 35.03
C GLU A 412 8.98 -10.71 36.26
N ALA A 413 8.16 -11.13 37.22
CA ALA A 413 8.03 -10.45 38.50
C ALA A 413 9.27 -10.71 39.37
N VAL A 414 10.24 -9.81 39.29
CA VAL A 414 11.46 -9.80 40.12
C VAL A 414 11.23 -8.91 41.34
N MET A 415 11.37 -9.48 42.53
CA MET A 415 11.28 -8.76 43.79
C MET A 415 12.63 -8.80 44.51
N VAL A 416 13.11 -7.65 44.94
CA VAL A 416 14.35 -7.55 45.72
C VAL A 416 14.07 -6.84 47.03
N THR A 417 14.54 -7.41 48.13
CA THR A 417 14.49 -6.79 49.46
C THR A 417 15.90 -6.65 50.01
N ILE A 418 16.19 -5.47 50.55
CA ILE A 418 17.50 -5.11 51.12
C ILE A 418 17.26 -4.56 52.52
N THR A 419 17.72 -5.28 53.54
CA THR A 419 17.45 -4.93 54.95
C THR A 419 18.73 -4.91 55.77
N HIS A 420 18.88 -3.91 56.65
CA HIS A 420 20.01 -3.83 57.56
C HIS A 420 19.90 -4.91 58.65
N LYS A 421 20.96 -5.69 58.89
CA LYS A 421 20.93 -6.81 59.85
C LYS A 421 20.67 -6.37 61.29
N ASP A 422 21.28 -5.26 61.70
CA ASP A 422 21.20 -4.79 63.09
C ASP A 422 20.07 -3.76 63.34
N LYS A 423 19.42 -3.24 62.28
CA LYS A 423 18.43 -2.17 62.36
C LYS A 423 17.22 -2.54 61.48
N LYS A 424 16.17 -3.07 62.11
CA LYS A 424 14.96 -3.48 61.38
C LYS A 424 14.25 -2.35 60.64
N ASP A 425 14.39 -1.10 61.12
CA ASP A 425 13.78 0.08 60.49
C ASP A 425 14.61 0.66 59.32
N CYS A 426 15.79 0.09 59.04
CA CYS A 426 16.67 0.52 57.95
C CYS A 426 16.55 -0.44 56.76
N ALA A 427 15.50 -0.26 55.95
CA ALA A 427 15.31 -0.95 54.69
C ALA A 427 15.67 -0.03 53.51
N VAL A 428 16.39 -0.56 52.52
CA VAL A 428 16.74 0.19 51.31
C VAL A 428 15.75 -0.19 50.21
N LYS A 429 15.21 0.79 49.51
CA LYS A 429 14.32 0.56 48.36
C LYS A 429 15.15 0.35 47.09
N PRO A 430 15.19 -0.87 46.52
CA PRO A 430 15.86 -1.09 45.24
C PRO A 430 14.98 -0.65 44.07
N THR A 431 15.62 -0.34 42.94
CA THR A 431 14.99 -0.15 41.63
C THR A 431 15.36 -1.34 40.74
N VAL A 432 14.36 -1.96 40.12
CA VAL A 432 14.54 -3.08 39.19
C VAL A 432 14.17 -2.60 37.79
N CYS A 433 15.11 -2.68 36.86
CA CYS A 433 14.92 -2.35 35.45
C CYS A 433 15.00 -3.63 34.63
N ASP A 434 13.95 -3.92 33.87
CA ASP A 434 13.95 -5.03 32.92
C ASP A 434 14.53 -4.55 31.58
N ASN A 435 15.56 -5.24 31.09
CA ASN A 435 16.20 -4.94 29.82
C ASN A 435 15.47 -5.58 28.63
N GLY A 436 14.45 -6.41 28.88
CA GLY A 436 13.63 -7.05 27.84
C GLY A 436 14.30 -8.22 27.14
N ASP A 437 15.53 -8.58 27.52
CA ASP A 437 16.36 -9.64 26.93
C ASP A 437 16.59 -10.83 27.88
N GLY A 438 15.83 -10.90 28.98
CA GLY A 438 16.02 -11.90 30.04
C GLY A 438 17.00 -11.49 31.13
N THR A 439 17.53 -10.25 31.08
CA THR A 439 18.33 -9.66 32.14
C THR A 439 17.62 -8.52 32.86
N TYR A 440 17.84 -8.42 34.18
CA TYR A 440 17.28 -7.37 35.02
C TYR A 440 18.41 -6.64 35.72
N HIS A 441 18.43 -5.32 35.63
CA HIS A 441 19.40 -4.48 36.34
C HIS A 441 18.79 -3.97 37.64
N ILE A 442 19.40 -4.32 38.77
CA ILE A 442 18.95 -3.95 40.10
C ILE A 442 19.91 -2.89 40.65
N SER A 443 19.39 -1.72 41.00
CA SER A 443 20.17 -0.62 41.57
C SER A 443 19.60 -0.18 42.91
N TYR A 444 20.49 0.20 43.83
CA TYR A 444 20.12 0.65 45.17
C TYR A 444 21.18 1.62 45.71
N SER A 445 20.79 2.45 46.68
CA SER A 445 21.70 3.40 47.34
C SER A 445 21.51 3.31 48.87
N PRO A 446 22.43 2.66 49.59
CA PRO A 446 22.29 2.49 51.03
C PRO A 446 22.67 3.79 51.77
N GLU A 447 21.80 4.26 52.66
CA GLU A 447 22.01 5.53 53.38
C GLU A 447 22.93 5.41 54.59
N GLU A 448 23.07 4.22 55.18
CA GLU A 448 23.89 3.95 56.35
C GLU A 448 24.96 2.88 56.07
N PRO A 449 26.14 2.96 56.71
CA PRO A 449 27.13 1.90 56.66
C PRO A 449 26.73 0.74 57.57
N GLY A 450 27.01 -0.50 57.14
CA GLY A 450 26.64 -1.69 57.89
C GLY A 450 26.54 -2.96 57.04
N LEU A 451 26.04 -4.03 57.65
CA LEU A 451 25.77 -5.30 56.97
C LEU A 451 24.31 -5.37 56.54
N TYR A 452 24.07 -5.52 55.25
CA TYR A 452 22.73 -5.66 54.68
C TYR A 452 22.52 -7.08 54.15
N ALA A 453 21.34 -7.64 54.44
CA ALA A 453 20.88 -8.88 53.83
C ALA A 453 20.10 -8.53 52.56
N VAL A 454 20.50 -9.14 51.43
CA VAL A 454 19.84 -8.97 50.14
C VAL A 454 19.16 -10.28 49.77
N CYS A 455 17.84 -10.21 49.58
CA CYS A 455 17.03 -11.32 49.11
C CYS A 455 16.47 -10.96 47.73
N VAL A 456 16.86 -11.74 46.73
CA VAL A 456 16.34 -11.66 45.36
C VAL A 456 15.38 -12.82 45.13
N TYR A 457 14.17 -12.50 44.67
CA TYR A 457 13.10 -13.43 44.35
C TYR A 457 12.66 -13.29 42.90
N VAL A 458 12.44 -14.44 42.25
CA VAL A 458 11.79 -14.55 40.94
C VAL A 458 10.61 -15.50 41.11
N LYS A 459 9.41 -15.08 40.69
CA LYS A 459 8.16 -15.85 40.91
C LYS A 459 7.95 -16.27 42.38
N GLY A 460 8.38 -15.42 43.32
CA GLY A 460 8.27 -15.68 44.76
C GLY A 460 9.28 -16.68 45.34
N GLN A 461 10.21 -17.20 44.55
CA GLN A 461 11.26 -18.13 45.02
C GLN A 461 12.64 -17.47 45.00
N HIS A 462 13.52 -17.87 45.92
CA HIS A 462 14.91 -17.40 45.97
C HIS A 462 15.70 -17.88 44.75
N VAL A 463 16.47 -16.96 44.15
CA VAL A 463 17.39 -17.31 43.05
C VAL A 463 18.68 -17.95 43.55
N GLN A 464 19.47 -18.54 42.65
CA GLN A 464 20.77 -19.11 43.01
C GLN A 464 21.69 -18.04 43.64
N GLY A 465 22.20 -18.32 44.84
CA GLY A 465 23.05 -17.39 45.60
C GLY A 465 22.30 -16.35 46.45
N SER A 466 20.95 -16.38 46.44
CA SER A 466 20.09 -15.61 47.34
C SER A 466 19.67 -16.48 48.54
N PRO A 467 19.65 -15.95 49.78
CA PRO A 467 20.07 -14.62 50.19
C PRO A 467 21.59 -14.48 50.35
N PHE A 468 22.12 -13.26 50.20
CA PHE A 468 23.54 -12.93 50.43
C PHE A 468 23.72 -11.65 51.26
N ILE A 469 24.94 -11.40 51.73
CA ILE A 469 25.28 -10.26 52.60
C ILE A 469 26.15 -9.28 51.84
N VAL A 470 25.76 -8.00 51.86
CA VAL A 470 26.53 -6.88 51.31
C VAL A 470 27.10 -6.04 52.46
N MET A 471 28.39 -5.71 52.39
CA MET A 471 29.04 -4.79 53.31
C MET A 471 29.01 -3.37 52.76
N VAL A 472 28.24 -2.48 53.39
CA VAL A 472 28.19 -1.06 53.03
C VAL A 472 29.26 -0.30 53.80
N LYS A 473 30.28 0.18 53.07
CA LYS A 473 31.34 1.03 53.62
C LYS A 473 30.84 2.47 53.74
N SER A 474 31.35 3.19 54.72
CA SER A 474 31.05 4.62 54.87
C SER A 474 31.46 5.42 53.63
N LYS A 475 30.84 6.59 53.44
CA LYS A 475 31.18 7.52 52.35
C LYS A 475 32.69 7.77 52.28
N PHE A 476 33.26 7.77 51.07
CA PHE A 476 34.67 8.08 50.86
C PHE A 476 34.96 9.51 51.33
N ARG A 477 35.59 9.65 52.50
CA ARG A 477 35.99 10.95 53.04
C ARG A 477 37.38 11.28 52.51
N LYS A 478 37.47 12.29 51.64
CA LYS A 478 38.75 12.93 51.31
C LYS A 478 39.36 13.46 52.61
N HIS A 479 40.65 13.17 52.81
CA HIS A 479 41.41 13.74 53.91
C HIS A 479 41.35 15.27 53.81
N ARG A 480 40.89 15.93 54.87
CA ARG A 480 40.83 17.40 54.94
C ARG A 480 42.12 18.04 55.47
N GLY A 481 43.04 17.22 56.00
CA GLY A 481 44.32 17.68 56.51
C GLY A 481 45.40 17.79 55.42
N MET A 482 46.55 18.38 55.74
CA MET A 482 47.74 18.29 54.89
C MET A 482 48.41 16.91 55.01
N PHE A 483 48.96 16.43 53.90
CA PHE A 483 49.80 15.21 53.86
C PHE A 483 51.23 15.61 54.18
N HIS A 484 51.71 15.21 55.36
CA HIS A 484 53.02 15.62 55.86
C HIS A 484 54.06 14.56 55.57
N CYS A 485 55.27 14.96 55.15
CA CYS A 485 56.40 14.03 54.99
C CYS A 485 56.90 13.49 56.34
N CYS A 486 56.86 14.32 57.39
CA CYS A 486 57.14 13.99 58.78
C CYS A 486 56.55 15.06 59.72
N THR A 487 56.41 14.75 61.01
CA THR A 487 55.86 15.66 62.05
C THR A 487 56.67 16.96 62.19
N PHE A 488 57.93 16.98 61.73
CA PHE A 488 58.89 18.08 61.93
C PHE A 488 58.75 19.24 60.91
N CYS A 489 58.27 18.97 59.69
CA CYS A 489 58.05 20.06 58.72
C CYS A 489 56.85 20.93 59.07
N SER A 490 55.83 20.37 59.75
CA SER A 490 54.62 21.10 60.15
C SER A 490 54.86 22.17 61.21
N SER A 491 55.99 22.12 61.91
CA SER A 491 56.36 23.05 62.98
C SER A 491 57.35 24.15 62.55
N GLY A 492 57.73 24.20 61.28
CA GLY A 492 58.75 25.15 60.80
C GLY A 492 60.10 25.00 61.51
N GLY A 493 60.43 23.81 62.03
CA GLY A 493 61.66 23.57 62.79
C GLY A 493 61.60 23.99 64.28
N GLN A 494 60.45 24.39 64.80
CA GLN A 494 60.31 24.73 66.22
C GLN A 494 60.29 23.47 67.11
N LYS A 495 61.15 23.46 68.13
CA LYS A 495 61.34 22.34 69.09
C LYS A 495 60.15 22.11 70.04
N ALA A 496 59.16 23.01 70.06
CA ALA A 496 58.02 22.99 70.97
C ALA A 496 56.66 23.07 70.25
N ALA A 497 56.52 22.40 69.10
CA ALA A 497 55.25 22.41 68.39
C ALA A 497 54.24 21.44 69.00
N ARG A 498 53.04 21.97 69.29
CA ARG A 498 51.86 21.19 69.63
C ARG A 498 51.18 20.69 68.37
N CYS A 499 50.81 19.42 68.34
CA CYS A 499 49.99 18.89 67.26
C CYS A 499 48.59 19.53 67.32
N ALA A 500 47.88 19.63 66.19
CA ALA A 500 46.51 20.14 66.13
C ALA A 500 45.52 19.34 67.02
N CYS A 501 45.87 18.11 67.42
CA CYS A 501 45.12 17.33 68.41
C CYS A 501 45.44 17.67 69.88
N GLY A 502 46.27 18.67 70.15
CA GLY A 502 46.62 19.14 71.49
C GLY A 502 47.75 18.37 72.21
N GLY A 503 48.29 17.31 71.60
CA GLY A 503 49.36 16.51 72.19
C GLY A 503 50.73 17.21 72.20
N THR A 504 51.49 17.01 73.29
CA THR A 504 52.88 17.47 73.45
C THR A 504 53.81 16.26 73.54
N MET A 505 54.95 16.28 72.86
CA MET A 505 55.93 15.18 72.88
C MET A 505 56.57 15.06 74.27
N PRO A 506 56.55 13.90 74.95
CA PRO A 506 57.23 13.72 76.22
C PRO A 506 58.74 13.57 76.00
N GLY A 507 59.55 14.32 76.75
CA GLY A 507 61.00 14.06 76.86
C GLY A 507 61.90 14.71 75.81
N GLY A 508 62.04 16.03 75.84
CA GLY A 508 63.23 16.76 75.34
C GLY A 508 63.80 16.27 74.00
N TYR A 509 63.12 16.59 72.90
CA TYR A 509 63.43 16.09 71.57
C TYR A 509 64.71 16.71 70.96
N GLN A 510 65.70 15.88 70.58
CA GLN A 510 66.96 16.28 69.93
C GLN A 510 67.22 15.57 68.58
N GLY A 511 66.34 15.72 67.59
CA GLY A 511 66.67 15.30 66.22
C GLY A 511 65.47 15.08 65.31
N CYS A 512 65.71 14.98 64.00
CA CYS A 512 64.68 14.64 63.00
C CYS A 512 64.20 13.20 63.22
N GLY A 513 63.01 13.03 63.81
CA GLY A 513 62.49 11.78 64.35
C GLY A 513 62.12 10.74 63.30
N HIS A 514 63.11 9.91 62.96
CA HIS A 514 62.90 8.57 62.45
C HIS A 514 63.19 7.60 63.60
N GLY A 515 62.21 6.78 64.02
CA GLY A 515 62.49 5.58 64.83
C GLY A 515 62.00 5.50 66.29
N HIS A 516 61.14 6.39 66.79
CA HIS A 516 60.45 6.18 68.08
C HIS A 516 59.24 5.25 67.97
N LYS A 517 59.10 4.32 68.93
CA LYS A 517 57.97 3.40 69.06
C LYS A 517 56.66 4.18 69.24
N GLY A 518 55.69 3.95 68.36
CA GLY A 518 54.38 4.63 68.34
C GLY A 518 54.15 5.60 67.18
N HIS A 519 55.13 5.80 66.29
CA HIS A 519 54.99 6.67 65.12
C HIS A 519 55.26 5.95 63.80
N PRO A 520 54.50 6.24 62.73
CA PRO A 520 54.60 5.50 61.46
C PRO A 520 55.92 5.73 60.73
N GLY A 521 56.68 6.79 61.00
CA GLY A 521 57.99 7.04 60.36
C GLY A 521 57.92 7.29 58.84
N CYS A 522 56.71 7.38 58.28
CA CYS A 522 56.45 7.68 56.88
C CYS A 522 55.35 8.75 56.70
N PRO A 523 55.25 9.36 55.50
CA PRO A 523 54.32 10.44 55.24
C PRO A 523 52.87 10.06 55.52
N HIS A 524 52.11 10.92 56.20
CA HIS A 524 50.74 10.60 56.62
C HIS A 524 49.81 11.83 56.63
N TRP A 525 48.51 11.58 56.61
CA TRP A 525 47.48 12.61 56.70
C TRP A 525 47.27 13.10 58.13
N SER A 526 47.33 14.41 58.35
CA SER A 526 47.14 15.04 59.67
C SER A 526 45.77 14.78 60.30
N CYS A 527 44.72 14.52 59.50
CA CYS A 527 43.37 14.32 60.02
C CYS A 527 43.15 12.95 60.68
N CYS A 528 43.86 11.89 60.27
CA CYS A 528 43.62 10.54 60.80
C CYS A 528 44.85 9.61 60.85
N GLY A 529 46.05 10.10 60.52
CA GLY A 529 47.29 9.32 60.60
C GLY A 529 47.50 8.27 59.50
N GLN A 530 46.67 8.24 58.45
CA GLN A 530 46.80 7.25 57.37
C GLN A 530 48.00 7.55 56.47
N VAL A 531 48.77 6.51 56.15
CA VAL A 531 50.07 6.61 55.46
C VAL A 531 49.93 6.53 53.93
N LYS A 532 48.86 5.88 53.44
CA LYS A 532 48.58 5.78 52.00
C LYS A 532 47.87 7.03 51.50
N ARG A 533 48.39 7.65 50.44
CA ARG A 533 47.80 8.86 49.84
C ARG A 533 46.38 8.62 49.32
N SER A 534 46.11 7.41 48.80
CA SER A 534 44.80 6.91 48.36
C SER A 534 44.11 6.06 49.45
N SER A 535 43.84 6.64 50.61
CA SER A 535 43.17 5.96 51.74
C SER A 535 41.95 6.75 52.22
N GLU A 536 41.05 6.09 52.96
CA GLU A 536 39.87 6.71 53.56
C GLU A 536 40.17 7.35 54.92
N CYS A 537 39.59 8.52 55.18
CA CYS A 537 39.70 9.20 56.47
C CYS A 537 38.71 8.61 57.49
N LEU A 538 39.21 7.79 58.43
CA LEU A 538 38.40 7.05 59.42
C LEU A 538 37.92 7.90 60.63
N SER A 539 38.19 9.21 60.67
CA SER A 539 37.81 10.06 61.80
C SER A 539 36.29 10.29 61.83
N GLY A 540 35.59 9.57 62.70
CA GLY A 540 34.23 9.89 63.15
C GLY A 540 34.16 11.24 63.88
N PHE A 541 32.96 11.83 63.96
CA PHE A 541 32.69 13.08 64.68
C PHE A 541 33.23 13.04 66.13
N PRO A 542 33.71 14.17 66.69
CA PRO A 542 33.96 14.27 68.12
C PRO A 542 32.63 14.45 68.83
N SER A 543 31.87 13.37 69.01
CA SER A 543 30.85 13.33 70.06
C SER A 543 31.56 12.95 71.35
N ASP A 544 31.55 13.90 72.26
CA ASP A 544 31.85 13.87 73.70
C ASP A 544 32.41 12.58 74.32
N ARG A 545 33.52 12.75 75.05
CA ARG A 545 34.09 11.87 76.09
C ARG A 545 33.85 10.35 75.95
N SER A 546 34.81 9.64 75.36
CA SER A 546 35.21 8.32 75.87
C SER A 546 36.59 7.88 75.35
N GLN A 547 37.50 7.73 76.31
CA GLN A 547 38.71 6.89 76.35
C GLN A 547 39.42 6.61 75.02
N ARG A 548 40.38 7.48 74.64
CA ARG A 548 41.54 7.02 73.86
C ARG A 548 42.54 6.39 74.84
N SER A 549 42.85 5.14 74.57
CA SER A 549 43.78 4.29 75.31
C SER A 549 45.12 4.99 75.56
N LEU A 550 45.36 5.30 76.82
CA LEU A 550 46.70 5.48 77.35
C LEU A 550 47.41 4.14 77.21
N LEU A 551 48.24 3.98 76.18
CA LEU A 551 49.28 2.95 76.19
C LEU A 551 50.26 3.32 77.31
N ARG A 552 50.05 2.71 78.48
CA ARG A 552 51.04 2.63 79.56
C ARG A 552 52.27 1.89 79.01
N THR A 553 53.39 2.58 78.91
CA THR A 553 54.71 1.93 78.94
C THR A 553 54.96 1.43 80.36
N VAL A 554 55.07 0.12 80.50
CA VAL A 554 55.63 -0.53 81.69
C VAL A 554 57.15 -0.45 81.57
N GLU A 555 57.82 0.05 82.62
CA GLU A 555 59.25 -0.14 82.82
C GLU A 555 59.52 -1.59 83.25
N LEU A 556 60.19 -2.35 82.39
CA LEU A 556 61.37 -3.19 82.65
C LEU A 556 61.84 -3.79 81.32
#